data_AF-A0A9D2NKG4-F1
#
_entry.id   AF-A0A9D2NKG4-F1
#
_cell.length_a   1.000
_cell.length_b   1.000
_cell.length_c   1.000
_cell.angle_alpha   90.00
_cell.angle_beta   90.00
_cell.angle_gamma   90.00
#
_symmetry.space_group_name_H-M   'P 1'
#
loop_
_entity.id
_entity.type
_entity.pdbx_description
1 polymer ?
#
loop_
_entity_poly.entity_id
_entity_poly.type
_entity_poly.pdbx_seq_one_letter_code
_entity_poly.pdbx_strand_id
1 'polypeptide(L)'
;MRIETGECIYCGQVNQFEVEDGIGLSEEEKNRKATEVCTCEEAKNVHDQEQILTKAQKNIKTLFHEDQPEMEMMLNEAMCFIYNGTLDKCTLTSGSTTGRVSITSKGMIKVERERKTKSSLES
;
A
#
# COMPACT_ATOMS: atom_id res chain seq x y z
N MET A 1 6.86 27.89 14.80
CA MET A 1 6.20 27.28 13.64
C MET A 1 5.73 28.44 12.78
N ARG A 2 6.06 28.41 11.50
CA ARG A 2 5.65 29.42 10.52
C ARG A 2 4.73 28.77 9.49
N ILE A 3 3.80 29.54 8.94
CA ILE A 3 2.97 29.11 7.82
C ILE A 3 3.75 29.35 6.53
N GLU A 4 3.96 28.29 5.76
CA GLU A 4 4.44 28.40 4.38
C GLU A 4 3.34 27.97 3.41
N THR A 5 3.53 28.35 2.15
CA THR A 5 2.64 28.01 1.04
C THR A 5 3.43 27.27 -0.04
N GLY A 6 2.74 26.40 -0.76
CA GLY A 6 3.24 25.76 -1.96
C GLY A 6 2.08 25.36 -2.85
N GLU A 7 2.38 24.93 -4.06
CA GLU A 7 1.40 24.53 -5.07
C GLU A 7 1.32 23.01 -5.16
N CYS A 8 0.10 22.47 -5.18
CA CYS A 8 -0.08 21.06 -5.45
C CYS A 8 0.46 20.71 -6.85
N ILE A 9 1.33 19.71 -6.94
CA ILE A 9 1.97 19.31 -8.20
C ILE A 9 0.97 18.74 -9.22
N TYR A 10 -0.21 18.32 -8.77
CA TYR A 10 -1.26 17.76 -9.63
C TYR A 10 -2.24 18.84 -10.11
N CYS A 11 -2.88 19.55 -9.19
CA CYS A 11 -3.94 20.50 -9.53
C CYS A 11 -3.50 21.98 -9.55
N GLY A 12 -2.28 22.30 -9.13
CA GLY A 12 -1.77 23.68 -9.01
C GLY A 12 -2.42 24.50 -7.91
N GLN A 13 -3.25 23.91 -7.04
CA GLN A 13 -3.86 24.65 -5.92
C GLN A 13 -2.80 25.00 -4.87
N VAL A 14 -2.79 26.26 -4.46
CA VAL A 14 -1.93 26.74 -3.37
C VAL A 14 -2.50 26.27 -2.04
N ASN A 15 -1.73 25.49 -1.27
CA ASN A 15 -2.08 25.08 0.08
C ASN A 15 -1.12 25.67 1.11
N GLN A 16 -1.65 25.98 2.28
CA GLN A 16 -0.90 26.44 3.44
C GLN A 16 -0.58 25.25 4.36
N PHE A 17 0.64 25.21 4.89
CA PHE A 17 1.06 24.18 5.84
C PHE A 17 2.04 24.75 6.88
N GLU A 18 2.08 24.09 8.04
CA GLU A 18 2.96 24.45 9.14
C GLU A 18 4.36 23.87 8.93
N VAL A 19 5.38 24.71 9.12
CA VAL A 19 6.77 24.26 9.17
C VAL A 19 7.46 24.76 10.43
N GLU A 20 8.44 23.98 10.88
CA GLU A 20 9.24 24.33 12.04
C GLU A 20 10.10 25.57 11.76
N ASP A 21 10.27 26.42 12.79
CA ASP A 21 11.05 27.65 12.66
C ASP A 21 12.53 27.31 12.40
N GLY A 22 13.12 27.91 11.37
CA GLY A 22 14.51 27.66 10.97
C GLY A 22 14.71 26.61 9.87
N ILE A 23 13.67 25.88 9.46
CA ILE A 23 13.75 24.99 8.29
C ILE A 23 13.34 25.76 7.03
N GLY A 24 14.33 26.07 6.19
CA GLY A 24 14.11 26.61 4.85
C GLY A 24 13.83 25.48 3.87
N LEU A 25 12.58 25.37 3.41
CA LEU A 25 12.21 24.45 2.35
C LEU A 25 12.45 25.08 0.98
N SER A 26 12.93 24.28 0.04
CA SER A 26 12.96 24.65 -1.38
C SER A 26 11.53 24.74 -1.96
N GLU A 27 11.37 25.40 -3.10
CA GLU A 27 10.06 25.51 -3.77
C GLU A 27 9.47 24.12 -4.12
N GLU A 28 10.32 23.18 -4.53
CA GLU A 28 9.92 21.80 -4.81
C GLU A 28 9.41 21.07 -3.55
N GLU A 29 10.09 21.23 -2.40
CA GLU A 29 9.64 20.67 -1.13
C GLU A 29 8.35 21.32 -0.63
N LYS A 30 8.17 22.63 -0.86
CA LYS A 30 6.93 23.33 -0.54
C LYS A 30 5.77 22.79 -1.38
N ASN A 31 5.99 22.57 -2.66
CA ASN A 31 4.99 22.01 -3.57
C ASN A 31 4.64 20.57 -3.18
N ARG A 32 5.62 19.77 -2.77
CA ARG A 32 5.39 18.42 -2.24
C ARG A 32 4.56 18.45 -0.96
N LYS A 33 4.92 19.27 0.04
CA LYS A 33 4.11 19.41 1.27
C LYS A 33 2.71 19.95 0.99
N ALA A 34 2.58 20.91 0.08
CA ALA A 34 1.29 21.43 -0.34
C ALA A 34 0.45 20.35 -1.03
N THR A 35 1.08 19.43 -1.75
CA THR A 35 0.41 18.25 -2.34
C THR A 35 -0.05 17.28 -1.26
N GLU A 36 0.78 17.03 -0.23
CA GLU A 36 0.44 16.14 0.89
C GLU A 36 -0.79 16.59 1.69
N VAL A 37 -1.01 17.90 1.80
CA VAL A 37 -2.21 18.47 2.46
C VAL A 37 -3.34 18.79 1.49
N CYS A 38 -3.14 18.58 0.18
CA CYS A 38 -4.13 18.91 -0.82
C CYS A 38 -5.30 17.91 -0.78
N THR A 39 -6.51 18.41 -1.04
CA THR A 39 -7.73 17.58 -1.06
C THR A 39 -8.29 17.36 -2.45
N CYS A 40 -7.52 17.70 -3.50
CA CYS A 40 -7.87 17.42 -4.88
C CYS A 40 -7.92 15.90 -5.15
N GLU A 41 -8.67 15.50 -6.16
CA GLU A 41 -8.93 14.09 -6.46
C GLU A 41 -7.65 13.31 -6.78
N GLU A 42 -6.71 13.91 -7.51
CA GLU A 42 -5.44 13.25 -7.86
C GLU A 42 -4.54 13.04 -6.65
N ALA A 43 -4.36 14.06 -5.80
CA ALA A 43 -3.58 13.92 -4.57
C ALA A 43 -4.21 12.87 -3.65
N LYS A 44 -5.54 12.89 -3.48
CA LYS A 44 -6.26 11.87 -2.71
C LYS A 44 -6.05 10.48 -3.28
N ASN A 45 -6.20 10.30 -4.59
CA ASN A 45 -6.03 8.98 -5.23
C ASN A 45 -4.63 8.41 -4.97
N VAL A 46 -3.59 9.23 -5.07
CA VAL A 46 -2.21 8.80 -4.78
C VAL A 46 -2.04 8.43 -3.30
N HIS A 47 -2.57 9.26 -2.38
CA HIS A 47 -2.51 8.96 -0.95
C HIS A 47 -3.29 7.69 -0.58
N ASP A 48 -4.51 7.53 -1.09
CA ASP A 48 -5.33 6.33 -0.90
C ASP A 48 -4.62 5.10 -1.47
N GLN A 49 -4.02 5.20 -2.66
CA GLN A 49 -3.22 4.15 -3.25
C GLN A 49 -2.04 3.74 -2.35
N GLU A 50 -1.22 4.69 -1.91
CA GLU A 50 -0.09 4.41 -1.03
C GLU A 50 -0.54 3.78 0.29
N GLN A 51 -1.65 4.25 0.87
CA GLN A 51 -2.21 3.69 2.10
C GLN A 51 -2.69 2.25 1.90
N ILE A 52 -3.38 1.96 0.79
CA ILE A 52 -3.88 0.62 0.47
C ILE A 52 -2.70 -0.34 0.29
N LEU A 53 -1.69 0.04 -0.49
CA LEU A 53 -0.49 -0.76 -0.74
C LEU A 53 0.29 -1.00 0.55
N THR A 54 0.54 0.04 1.35
CA THR A 54 1.26 -0.05 2.62
C THR A 54 0.54 -0.98 3.60
N LYS A 55 -0.79 -0.88 3.69
CA LYS A 55 -1.59 -1.75 4.57
C LYS A 55 -1.54 -3.20 4.13
N ALA A 56 -1.62 -3.45 2.84
CA ALA A 56 -1.56 -4.80 2.30
C ALA A 56 -0.17 -5.42 2.44
N GLN A 57 0.91 -4.67 2.21
CA GLN A 57 2.27 -5.09 2.51
C GLN A 57 2.44 -5.48 3.98
N LYS A 58 1.92 -4.68 4.92
CA LYS A 58 1.92 -5.02 6.35
C LYS A 58 1.19 -6.33 6.62
N ASN A 59 0.03 -6.54 6.02
CA ASN A 59 -0.73 -7.79 6.17
C ASN A 59 0.02 -9.00 5.62
N ILE A 60 0.65 -8.89 4.44
CA ILE A 60 1.47 -9.95 3.86
C ILE A 60 2.64 -10.28 4.79
N LYS A 61 3.35 -9.26 5.28
CA LYS A 61 4.44 -9.45 6.24
C LYS A 61 3.94 -10.16 7.50
N THR A 62 2.87 -9.67 8.13
CA THR A 62 2.28 -10.31 9.32
C THR A 62 1.89 -11.77 9.08
N LEU A 63 1.40 -12.12 7.90
CA LEU A 63 0.94 -13.47 7.61
C LEU A 63 2.05 -14.44 7.19
N PHE A 64 3.12 -13.98 6.54
CA PHE A 64 4.10 -14.85 5.88
C PHE A 64 5.54 -14.71 6.37
N HIS A 65 5.90 -13.63 7.07
CA HIS A 65 7.28 -13.30 7.41
C HIS A 65 8.01 -14.37 8.24
N GLU A 66 7.33 -15.01 9.19
CA GLU A 66 7.98 -15.93 10.13
C GLU A 66 8.38 -17.29 9.53
N ASP A 67 7.65 -17.76 8.51
CA ASP A 67 7.74 -19.16 8.07
C ASP A 67 7.85 -19.29 6.54
N GLN A 68 7.48 -18.27 5.77
CA GLN A 68 7.41 -18.31 4.31
C GLN A 68 7.89 -16.99 3.68
N PRO A 69 9.16 -16.60 3.88
CA PRO A 69 9.71 -15.34 3.36
C PRO A 69 9.68 -15.25 1.84
N GLU A 70 9.82 -16.38 1.13
CA GLU A 70 9.72 -16.42 -0.34
C GLU A 70 8.30 -16.11 -0.82
N MET A 71 7.26 -16.61 -0.13
CA MET A 71 5.88 -16.24 -0.43
C MET A 71 5.59 -14.79 -0.05
N GLU A 72 6.17 -14.25 1.03
CA GLU A 72 6.07 -12.83 1.37
C GLU A 72 6.55 -11.96 0.20
N MET A 73 7.73 -12.24 -0.36
CA MET A 73 8.30 -11.48 -1.46
C MET A 73 7.42 -11.55 -2.72
N MET A 74 7.03 -12.76 -3.12
CA MET A 74 6.23 -12.97 -4.33
C MET A 74 4.82 -12.36 -4.23
N LEU A 75 4.17 -12.46 -3.07
CA LEU A 75 2.85 -11.85 -2.86
C LEU A 75 2.93 -10.32 -2.81
N ASN A 76 4.02 -9.74 -2.28
CA ASN A 76 4.25 -8.30 -2.31
C ASN A 76 4.40 -7.77 -3.75
N GLU A 77 5.18 -8.45 -4.59
CA GLU A 77 5.30 -8.08 -6.01
C GLU A 77 3.96 -8.22 -6.74
N ALA A 78 3.27 -9.35 -6.55
CA ALA A 78 1.97 -9.62 -7.17
C ALA A 78 0.90 -8.59 -6.77
N MET A 79 1.00 -8.02 -5.58
CA MET A 79 0.08 -7.00 -5.07
C MET A 79 -0.02 -5.79 -5.99
N CYS A 80 1.11 -5.30 -6.52
CA CYS A 80 1.14 -4.13 -7.41
C CYS A 80 0.43 -4.43 -8.73
N PHE A 81 0.64 -5.60 -9.32
CA PHE A 81 -0.05 -6.03 -10.54
C PHE A 81 -1.55 -6.20 -10.32
N ILE A 82 -1.94 -6.67 -9.14
CA ILE A 82 -3.35 -6.82 -8.77
C ILE A 82 -4.03 -5.47 -8.57
N TYR A 83 -3.38 -4.54 -7.87
CA TYR A 83 -3.91 -3.21 -7.62
C TYR A 83 -4.08 -2.40 -8.92
N ASN A 84 -3.12 -2.50 -9.84
CA ASN A 84 -3.18 -1.84 -11.15
C ASN A 84 -4.18 -2.50 -12.11
N GLY A 85 -4.87 -3.58 -11.71
CA GLY A 85 -5.84 -4.28 -12.53
C GLY A 85 -5.24 -5.17 -13.62
N THR A 86 -3.92 -5.39 -13.62
CA THR A 86 -3.24 -6.31 -14.54
C THR A 86 -3.58 -7.77 -14.20
N LEU A 87 -3.78 -8.08 -12.92
CA LEU A 87 -4.14 -9.41 -12.42
C LEU A 87 -5.38 -9.33 -11.53
N ASP A 88 -6.29 -10.29 -11.65
CA ASP A 88 -7.48 -10.38 -10.77
C ASP A 88 -7.11 -10.89 -9.36
N LYS A 89 -6.25 -11.91 -9.31
CA LYS A 89 -5.81 -12.57 -8.09
C LYS A 89 -4.48 -13.29 -8.29
N CYS A 90 -3.72 -13.44 -7.21
CA CYS A 90 -2.54 -14.30 -7.14
C CYS A 90 -2.76 -15.33 -6.05
N THR A 91 -2.40 -16.58 -6.31
CA THR A 91 -2.44 -17.67 -5.32
C THR A 91 -1.12 -18.42 -5.39
N LEU A 92 -0.43 -18.51 -4.27
CA LEU A 92 0.82 -19.23 -4.11
C LEU A 92 0.62 -20.36 -3.12
N THR A 93 1.13 -21.53 -3.43
CA THR A 93 1.10 -22.68 -2.54
C THR A 93 2.52 -23.17 -2.33
N SER A 94 2.94 -23.26 -1.07
CA SER A 94 4.20 -23.86 -0.65
C SER A 94 3.92 -24.91 0.43
N GLY A 95 4.14 -26.18 0.10
CA GLY A 95 3.86 -27.31 0.99
C GLY A 95 2.40 -27.34 1.45
N SER A 96 2.18 -27.17 2.75
CA SER A 96 0.84 -27.14 3.38
C SER A 96 0.24 -25.75 3.51
N THR A 97 0.97 -24.68 3.17
CA THR A 97 0.51 -23.30 3.26
C THR A 97 0.12 -22.78 1.88
N THR A 98 -1.06 -22.18 1.77
CA THR A 98 -1.52 -21.45 0.59
C THR A 98 -1.74 -19.99 0.96
N GLY A 99 -1.11 -19.07 0.24
CA GLY A 99 -1.32 -17.64 0.33
C GLY A 99 -2.09 -17.11 -0.87
N ARG A 100 -2.99 -16.17 -0.65
CA ARG A 100 -3.78 -15.55 -1.72
C ARG A 100 -3.87 -14.04 -1.53
N VAL A 101 -3.70 -13.32 -2.64
CA VAL A 101 -3.92 -11.87 -2.74
C VAL A 101 -4.95 -11.61 -3.83
N SER A 102 -5.91 -10.71 -3.58
CA SER A 102 -6.94 -10.33 -4.56
C SER A 102 -7.54 -8.97 -4.24
N ILE A 103 -8.11 -8.29 -5.23
CA ILE A 103 -8.88 -7.06 -5.02
C ILE A 103 -10.29 -7.41 -4.51
N THR A 104 -10.76 -6.65 -3.53
CA THR A 104 -12.15 -6.68 -3.07
C THR A 104 -13.01 -5.77 -3.94
N SER A 105 -14.33 -5.96 -3.93
CA SER A 105 -15.30 -5.10 -4.62
C SER A 105 -15.25 -3.61 -4.20
N LYS A 106 -14.55 -3.29 -3.10
CA LYS A 106 -14.32 -1.93 -2.60
C LYS A 106 -12.96 -1.34 -3.02
N GLY A 107 -12.22 -1.98 -3.92
CA GLY A 107 -10.88 -1.54 -4.36
C GLY A 107 -9.77 -1.78 -3.33
N MET A 108 -10.07 -2.43 -2.20
CA MET A 108 -9.06 -2.78 -1.20
C MET A 108 -8.40 -4.12 -1.53
N ILE A 109 -7.14 -4.28 -1.14
CA ILE A 109 -6.39 -5.53 -1.32
C ILE A 109 -6.68 -6.47 -0.14
N LYS A 110 -7.18 -7.65 -0.44
CA LYS A 110 -7.39 -8.75 0.51
C LYS A 110 -6.20 -9.68 0.48
N VAL A 111 -5.71 -10.07 1.65
CA VAL A 111 -4.61 -11.03 1.84
C VAL A 111 -5.13 -12.17 2.71
N GLU A 112 -4.98 -13.40 2.25
CA GLU A 112 -5.47 -14.61 2.91
C GLU A 112 -4.35 -15.64 3.04
N ARG A 113 -4.34 -16.36 4.17
CA ARG A 113 -3.45 -17.51 4.41
C ARG A 113 -4.30 -18.71 4.84
N GLU A 114 -4.15 -19.82 4.13
CA GLU A 114 -4.74 -21.12 4.46
C GLU A 114 -3.61 -22.11 4.82
N ARG A 115 -3.77 -22.87 5.91
CA ARG A 115 -2.90 -24.01 6.23
C ARG A 115 -3.73 -25.29 6.18
N LYS A 116 -3.31 -26.26 5.39
CA LYS A 116 -3.96 -27.58 5.32
C LYS A 116 -3.29 -28.55 6.27
N THR A 117 -4.05 -29.04 7.24
CA THR A 117 -3.66 -30.18 8.08
C THR A 117 -4.24 -31.45 7.45
N LYS A 118 -3.37 -32.33 6.92
CA LYS A 118 -3.81 -33.65 6.46
C LYS A 118 -3.85 -34.60 7.66
N SER A 119 -5.02 -35.18 7.93
CA SER A 119 -5.18 -36.28 8.88
C SER A 119 -5.80 -37.46 8.12
N SER A 120 -5.07 -38.58 8.09
CA SER A 120 -5.53 -39.84 7.52
C SER A 120 -5.70 -40.83 8.67
N LEU A 121 -6.92 -41.33 8.86
CA LEU A 121 -7.20 -42.47 9.73
C LEU A 121 -7.45 -43.65 8.80
N GLU A 122 -6.53 -44.61 8.77
CA GLU A 122 -6.76 -45.91 8.17
C GLU A 122 -7.45 -46.78 9.23
N SER A 123 -8.58 -47.39 8.87
CA SER A 123 -9.30 -48.37 9.69
C SER A 123 -8.85 -49.78 9.38
#